data_AF-L7M961-F1
#
_entry.id   AF-L7M961-F1
#
_cell.length_a   1.000
_cell.length_b   1.000
_cell.length_c   1.000
_cell.angle_alpha   90.00
_cell.angle_beta   90.00
_cell.angle_gamma   90.00
#
_symmetry.space_group_name_H-M   'P 1'
#
loop_
_entity.id
_entity.type
_entity.pdbx_description
1 polymer ?
#
loop_
_entity_poly.entity_id
_entity_poly.type
_entity_poly.pdbx_seq_one_letter_code
_entity_poly.pdbx_strand_id
1 'polypeptide(L)'
;MKLLIAAFAIAIFGASVPTSCFILTPKMMKPFNFGGQNGQQGMDALSKFFGGMGGGGGRRRGGGGLGGGGGGSPNEPVDFEGVFTRSMRKLQRQVLRNTNRYRRLHGVHTLAEDEKLNRYAQAWALKMAEMDSMQHRTRPLHGENLYMWWSSDLRAPITGRMAVKAWYDEIKMYNYNNPGFRSGTGHFTQLVWKDCRRLGTGVARGRKGTIYIVSVYEPRGNIMGQFAEQVPRPISGGGSGSDGGGHKKRRRRRKGDDDDE
;
A
#
# COMPACT_ATOMS: atom_id res chain seq x y z
N MET A 1 4.66 -33.71 13.83
CA MET A 1 6.04 -33.44 13.34
C MET A 1 6.26 -31.94 13.26
N LYS A 2 7.40 -31.47 13.77
CA LYS A 2 7.71 -30.08 14.10
C LYS A 2 7.96 -29.19 12.86
N LEU A 3 7.41 -27.98 12.92
CA LEU A 3 7.96 -26.66 12.56
C LEU A 3 8.99 -26.56 11.42
N LEU A 4 8.75 -25.62 10.49
CA LEU A 4 9.78 -24.73 9.95
C LEU A 4 9.10 -23.43 9.47
N ILE A 5 9.24 -22.36 10.26
CA ILE A 5 8.98 -20.98 9.87
C ILE A 5 10.35 -20.38 9.56
N ALA A 6 10.58 -19.95 8.32
CA ALA A 6 11.76 -19.17 7.97
C ALA A 6 11.37 -17.70 7.90
N ALA A 7 11.87 -16.90 8.85
CA ALA A 7 11.86 -15.44 8.79
C ALA A 7 13.31 -14.98 8.59
N PHE A 8 13.60 -14.31 7.48
CA PHE A 8 14.87 -13.62 7.27
C PHE A 8 14.76 -12.21 7.83
N ALA A 9 15.51 -11.95 8.91
CA ALA A 9 15.88 -10.62 9.36
C ALA A 9 17.39 -10.47 9.13
N ILE A 10 17.77 -9.49 8.32
CA ILE A 10 19.17 -9.11 8.11
C ILE A 10 19.52 -8.09 9.20
N ALA A 11 20.45 -8.45 10.08
CA ALA A 11 21.15 -7.52 10.96
C ALA A 11 22.65 -7.83 10.94
N ILE A 12 23.42 -6.76 10.81
CA ILE A 12 24.84 -6.65 10.54
C ILE A 12 25.66 -6.84 11.82
N PHE A 13 26.68 -7.71 11.79
CA PHE A 13 27.97 -7.66 12.51
C PHE A 13 28.82 -8.77 11.85
N GLY A 14 30.06 -8.63 11.38
CA GLY A 14 31.14 -7.73 11.78
C GLY A 14 32.24 -8.47 12.53
N ALA A 15 32.83 -9.55 11.97
CA ALA A 15 34.14 -10.09 12.39
C ALA A 15 34.74 -11.12 11.40
N SER A 16 35.99 -10.85 11.01
CA SER A 16 37.01 -11.73 10.41
C SER A 16 37.33 -12.91 11.37
N VAL A 17 37.74 -14.14 11.03
CA VAL A 17 38.93 -14.69 10.32
C VAL A 17 38.78 -16.26 10.29
N PRO A 18 39.70 -17.11 9.75
CA PRO A 18 40.19 -17.32 8.38
C PRO A 18 39.93 -18.75 7.83
N THR A 19 40.12 -18.85 6.53
CA THR A 19 40.27 -20.03 5.66
C THR A 19 41.45 -20.94 6.04
N SER A 20 41.28 -22.27 6.04
CA SER A 20 42.26 -23.24 5.47
C SER A 20 41.76 -24.69 5.48
N CYS A 21 42.06 -25.37 4.36
CA CYS A 21 42.17 -26.81 4.14
C CYS A 21 40.92 -27.70 4.23
N PHE A 22 40.30 -27.96 3.07
CA PHE A 22 40.16 -29.32 2.52
C PHE A 22 40.06 -29.25 0.99
N ILE A 23 41.09 -29.76 0.30
CA ILE A 23 41.12 -30.04 -1.14
C ILE A 23 40.83 -31.54 -1.33
N LEU A 24 40.25 -31.88 -2.49
CA LEU A 24 40.05 -33.20 -3.16
C LEU A 24 38.60 -33.70 -3.06
N THR A 25 37.83 -33.96 -4.13
CA THR A 25 38.05 -34.15 -5.58
C THR A 25 36.74 -33.92 -6.37
N PRO A 26 36.77 -33.71 -7.71
CA PRO A 26 35.57 -33.51 -8.54
C PRO A 26 35.23 -34.77 -9.35
N LYS A 27 34.04 -35.36 -9.16
CA LYS A 27 33.41 -36.22 -10.17
C LYS A 27 31.88 -36.14 -10.08
N MET A 28 31.27 -36.21 -11.26
CA MET A 28 29.83 -36.39 -11.55
C MET A 28 29.03 -35.12 -11.86
N MET A 29 29.39 -34.48 -12.98
CA MET A 29 28.38 -33.97 -13.91
C MET A 29 27.78 -35.16 -14.69
N LYS A 30 26.45 -35.26 -14.71
CA LYS A 30 25.71 -35.72 -15.89
C LYS A 30 24.58 -34.73 -16.17
N PRO A 31 24.40 -34.29 -17.41
CA PRO A 31 23.37 -33.35 -17.81
C PRO A 31 22.03 -34.09 -17.92
N PHE A 32 20.99 -33.58 -17.28
CA PHE A 32 19.63 -34.02 -17.59
C PHE A 32 19.08 -33.15 -18.71
N ASN A 33 19.09 -33.75 -19.89
CA ASN A 33 18.48 -33.26 -21.11
C ASN A 33 17.00 -33.68 -21.11
N PHE A 34 16.08 -32.75 -21.34
CA PHE A 34 14.75 -33.05 -21.85
C PHE A 34 14.52 -32.13 -23.05
N GLY A 35 14.86 -32.64 -24.23
CA GLY A 35 14.27 -32.19 -25.49
C GLY A 35 13.02 -33.01 -25.78
N GLY A 36 11.98 -32.36 -26.31
CA GLY A 36 10.94 -33.03 -27.09
C GLY A 36 9.49 -32.63 -26.82
N GLN A 37 9.02 -31.67 -27.64
CA GLN A 37 7.69 -31.64 -28.26
C GLN A 37 6.42 -31.56 -27.38
N ASN A 38 5.85 -30.36 -27.26
CA ASN A 38 4.68 -29.94 -28.05
C ASN A 38 4.06 -28.67 -27.45
N GLY A 39 4.36 -27.54 -28.09
CA GLY A 39 3.49 -26.36 -28.05
C GLY A 39 2.18 -26.68 -28.76
N GLN A 40 1.19 -25.82 -28.53
CA GLN A 40 -0.12 -25.83 -29.20
C GLN A 40 -1.23 -26.73 -28.62
N GLN A 41 -1.31 -26.97 -27.31
CA GLN A 41 -2.56 -27.45 -26.67
C GLN A 41 -2.76 -26.79 -25.31
N GLY A 42 -3.16 -25.53 -25.32
CA GLY A 42 -3.45 -24.77 -24.10
C GLY A 42 -4.06 -23.37 -24.30
N MET A 43 -4.36 -23.00 -25.56
CA MET A 43 -4.94 -21.69 -25.91
C MET A 43 -6.29 -21.78 -26.64
N ASP A 44 -6.80 -22.98 -26.96
CA ASP A 44 -8.08 -23.17 -27.64
C ASP A 44 -9.29 -23.31 -26.69
N ALA A 45 -9.06 -23.26 -25.38
CA ALA A 45 -10.13 -23.32 -24.37
C ALA A 45 -10.57 -21.94 -23.83
N LEU A 46 -10.00 -20.83 -24.34
CA LEU A 46 -10.36 -19.47 -23.92
C LEU A 46 -11.03 -18.62 -25.01
N SER A 47 -10.96 -19.00 -26.29
CA SER A 47 -11.70 -18.29 -27.36
C SER A 47 -13.15 -18.78 -27.55
N LYS A 48 -13.51 -19.94 -26.97
CA LYS A 48 -14.85 -20.55 -27.09
C LYS A 48 -15.85 -20.17 -25.99
N PHE A 49 -15.48 -19.28 -25.06
CA PHE A 49 -16.41 -18.80 -24.01
C PHE A 49 -16.99 -17.40 -24.28
N PHE A 50 -16.54 -16.68 -25.32
CA PHE A 50 -17.00 -15.30 -25.60
C PHE A 50 -17.37 -14.99 -27.05
N GLY A 51 -17.53 -15.99 -27.93
CA GLY A 51 -17.92 -15.75 -29.33
C GLY A 51 -19.25 -16.41 -29.70
N GLY A 52 -20.33 -15.63 -29.83
CA GLY A 52 -21.55 -16.11 -30.49
C GLY A 52 -22.79 -15.19 -30.45
N MET A 53 -23.08 -14.57 -31.61
CA MET A 53 -24.35 -13.99 -32.08
C MET A 53 -24.76 -12.62 -31.49
N GLY A 54 -25.27 -11.62 -32.23
CA GLY A 54 -25.77 -11.48 -33.60
C GLY A 54 -26.32 -10.04 -33.76
N GLY A 55 -26.35 -9.51 -35.00
CA GLY A 55 -26.47 -8.07 -35.30
C GLY A 55 -27.84 -7.39 -35.18
N GLY A 56 -27.85 -6.08 -35.46
CA GLY A 56 -29.04 -5.23 -35.59
C GLY A 56 -28.67 -3.74 -35.65
N GLY A 57 -29.18 -3.01 -36.65
CA GLY A 57 -28.69 -1.71 -37.09
C GLY A 57 -29.01 -0.49 -36.22
N GLY A 58 -28.38 0.64 -36.56
CA GLY A 58 -28.69 1.94 -35.95
C GLY A 58 -27.65 3.01 -36.25
N ARG A 59 -27.73 3.68 -37.40
CA ARG A 59 -27.01 4.94 -37.67
C ARG A 59 -27.88 6.11 -37.21
N ARG A 60 -27.49 6.82 -36.14
CA ARG A 60 -27.90 8.21 -35.87
C ARG A 60 -26.80 9.00 -35.16
N ARG A 61 -26.79 10.30 -35.49
CA ARG A 61 -25.81 11.37 -35.25
C ARG A 61 -25.63 11.74 -33.77
N GLY A 62 -24.44 12.28 -33.47
CA GLY A 62 -24.32 13.57 -32.78
C GLY A 62 -23.67 13.57 -31.40
N GLY A 63 -22.68 14.46 -31.20
CA GLY A 63 -22.52 15.18 -29.94
C GLY A 63 -21.17 15.04 -29.22
N GLY A 64 -20.28 16.00 -29.54
CA GLY A 64 -19.30 16.68 -28.68
C GLY A 64 -18.93 16.14 -27.29
N GLY A 65 -17.61 16.09 -27.04
CA GLY A 65 -17.03 15.94 -25.71
C GLY A 65 -15.51 15.96 -25.74
N LEU A 66 -14.92 17.13 -26.03
CA LEU A 66 -13.50 17.40 -25.78
C LEU A 66 -13.28 17.45 -24.26
N GLY A 67 -12.34 16.65 -23.76
CA GLY A 67 -12.02 16.61 -22.33
C GLY A 67 -10.79 15.77 -21.98
N GLY A 68 -9.60 16.27 -22.35
CA GLY A 68 -8.40 16.22 -21.50
C GLY A 68 -7.69 14.88 -21.25
N GLY A 69 -6.79 14.50 -22.17
CA GLY A 69 -5.41 14.08 -21.86
C GLY A 69 -5.20 12.87 -20.96
N GLY A 70 -5.27 11.67 -21.54
CA GLY A 70 -4.82 10.43 -20.92
C GLY A 70 -3.30 10.41 -20.69
N GLY A 71 -2.90 10.54 -19.42
CA GLY A 71 -1.51 10.36 -18.97
C GLY A 71 -1.20 8.95 -18.48
N GLY A 72 -1.75 7.92 -19.14
CA GLY A 72 -1.36 6.52 -18.93
C GLY A 72 -0.39 6.08 -20.02
N SER A 73 0.58 5.21 -19.69
CA SER A 73 1.32 4.49 -20.75
C SER A 73 0.31 3.68 -21.58
N PRO A 74 0.36 3.71 -22.92
CA PRO A 74 -0.70 3.16 -23.78
C PRO A 74 -1.01 1.67 -23.59
N ASN A 75 -0.12 0.92 -22.90
CA ASN A 75 -0.28 -0.51 -22.64
C ASN A 75 -0.54 -0.87 -21.16
N GLU A 76 -0.70 0.10 -20.27
CA GLU A 76 -1.01 -0.18 -18.86
C GLU A 76 -2.54 -0.28 -18.67
N PRO A 77 -3.06 -1.37 -18.06
CA PRO A 77 -4.49 -1.53 -17.88
C PRO A 77 -5.00 -0.49 -16.87
N VAL A 78 -6.07 0.23 -17.21
CA VAL A 78 -6.61 1.34 -16.40
C VAL A 78 -7.97 1.04 -15.78
N ASP A 79 -8.62 -0.04 -16.19
CA ASP A 79 -9.92 -0.41 -15.66
C ASP A 79 -10.02 -1.93 -15.47
N PHE A 80 -10.78 -2.33 -14.45
CA PHE A 80 -11.13 -3.72 -14.18
C PHE A 80 -12.63 -3.86 -14.43
N GLU A 81 -12.99 -4.61 -15.47
CA GLU A 81 -14.39 -4.78 -15.89
C GLU A 81 -15.13 -5.88 -15.10
N GLY A 82 -14.42 -6.65 -14.27
CA GLY A 82 -15.01 -7.74 -13.51
C GLY A 82 -15.78 -7.31 -12.26
N VAL A 83 -16.27 -8.31 -11.52
CA VAL A 83 -17.00 -8.13 -10.26
C VAL A 83 -16.06 -8.34 -9.07
N PHE A 84 -16.06 -7.39 -8.14
CA PHE A 84 -15.34 -7.54 -6.88
C PHE A 84 -15.96 -8.64 -6.01
N THR A 85 -15.17 -9.65 -5.67
CA THR A 85 -15.58 -10.70 -4.75
C THR A 85 -15.75 -10.18 -3.32
N ARG A 86 -16.48 -10.93 -2.46
CA ARG A 86 -16.66 -10.58 -1.05
C ARG A 86 -15.33 -10.42 -0.30
N SER A 87 -14.33 -11.23 -0.61
CA SER A 87 -12.99 -11.16 0.00
C SER A 87 -12.25 -9.90 -0.44
N MET A 88 -12.31 -9.53 -1.72
CA MET A 88 -11.76 -8.26 -2.24
C MET A 88 -12.39 -7.06 -1.53
N ARG A 89 -13.73 -7.02 -1.44
CA ARG A 89 -14.46 -5.96 -0.71
C ARG A 89 -14.09 -5.88 0.78
N LYS A 90 -13.85 -7.04 1.41
CA LYS A 90 -13.39 -7.10 2.80
C LYS A 90 -12.00 -6.46 2.94
N LEU A 91 -11.08 -6.76 2.02
CA LEU A 91 -9.73 -6.19 2.02
C LEU A 91 -9.74 -4.68 1.74
N GLN A 92 -10.49 -4.22 0.74
CA GLN A 92 -10.65 -2.79 0.44
C GLN A 92 -11.11 -1.99 1.66
N ARG A 93 -12.18 -2.44 2.34
CA ARG A 93 -12.66 -1.82 3.58
C ARG A 93 -11.62 -1.83 4.69
N GLN A 94 -10.85 -2.92 4.83
CA GLN A 94 -9.78 -2.99 5.82
C GLN A 94 -8.66 -1.99 5.51
N VAL A 95 -8.24 -1.87 4.26
CA VAL A 95 -7.20 -0.92 3.85
C VAL A 95 -7.68 0.50 4.15
N LEU A 96 -8.85 0.92 3.66
CA LEU A 96 -9.42 2.24 3.92
C LEU A 96 -9.49 2.55 5.43
N ARG A 97 -10.05 1.63 6.22
CA ARG A 97 -10.21 1.82 7.66
C ARG A 97 -8.87 1.99 8.38
N ASN A 98 -7.86 1.19 8.04
CA ASN A 98 -6.54 1.30 8.68
C ASN A 98 -5.79 2.54 8.21
N THR A 99 -5.91 2.92 6.92
CA THR A 99 -5.33 4.16 6.40
C THR A 99 -5.90 5.36 7.14
N ASN A 100 -7.23 5.41 7.29
CA ASN A 100 -7.91 6.48 8.03
C ASN A 100 -7.57 6.48 9.53
N ARG A 101 -7.26 5.32 10.12
CA ARG A 101 -6.77 5.26 11.50
C ARG A 101 -5.41 5.96 11.64
N TYR A 102 -4.47 5.69 10.75
CA TYR A 102 -3.16 6.33 10.78
C TYR A 102 -3.25 7.81 10.42
N ARG A 103 -4.03 8.19 9.42
CA ARG A 103 -4.26 9.61 9.04
C ARG A 103 -4.76 10.46 10.21
N ARG A 104 -5.66 9.92 11.05
CA ARG A 104 -6.11 10.61 12.27
C ARG A 104 -4.98 10.88 13.28
N LEU A 105 -3.98 9.99 13.38
CA LEU A 105 -2.83 10.23 14.26
C LEU A 105 -2.02 11.46 13.82
N HIS A 106 -2.12 11.85 12.55
CA HIS A 106 -1.42 12.99 11.96
C HIS A 106 -2.32 14.23 11.79
N GLY A 107 -3.58 14.17 12.25
CA GLY A 107 -4.50 15.29 12.13
C GLY A 107 -4.96 15.62 10.71
N VAL A 108 -4.78 14.70 9.75
CA VAL A 108 -5.20 14.92 8.36
C VAL A 108 -6.57 14.31 8.07
N HIS A 109 -7.29 14.88 7.11
CA HIS A 109 -8.63 14.41 6.72
C HIS A 109 -8.63 12.92 6.35
N THR A 110 -9.69 12.22 6.71
CA THR A 110 -9.92 10.83 6.26
C THR A 110 -10.16 10.79 4.76
N LEU A 111 -9.72 9.71 4.12
CA LEU A 111 -10.01 9.41 2.71
C LEU A 111 -11.39 8.77 2.58
N ALA A 112 -12.07 9.09 1.48
CA ALA A 112 -13.26 8.38 1.01
C ALA A 112 -12.84 7.24 0.05
N GLU A 113 -13.59 6.13 0.06
CA GLU A 113 -13.44 5.11 -0.97
C GLU A 113 -13.94 5.64 -2.32
N ASP A 114 -13.22 5.34 -3.40
CA ASP A 114 -13.64 5.66 -4.76
C ASP A 114 -13.65 4.38 -5.60
N GLU A 115 -14.82 4.04 -6.15
CA GLU A 115 -15.03 2.81 -6.90
C GLU A 115 -14.28 2.79 -8.24
N LYS A 116 -14.07 3.94 -8.88
CA LYS A 116 -13.27 4.03 -10.11
C LYS A 116 -11.80 3.78 -9.79
N LEU A 117 -11.30 4.34 -8.68
CA LEU A 117 -9.94 4.05 -8.22
C LEU A 117 -9.78 2.59 -7.78
N ASN A 118 -10.81 1.96 -7.18
CA ASN A 118 -10.80 0.52 -6.88
C ASN A 118 -10.57 -0.30 -8.14
N ARG A 119 -11.29 -0.01 -9.24
CA ARG A 119 -11.12 -0.71 -10.51
C ARG A 119 -9.75 -0.44 -11.13
N TYR A 120 -9.28 0.81 -11.12
CA TYR A 120 -7.96 1.18 -11.60
C TYR A 120 -6.83 0.46 -10.86
N ALA A 121 -6.93 0.37 -9.52
CA ALA A 121 -5.98 -0.36 -8.68
C ALA A 121 -6.05 -1.87 -8.93
N GLN A 122 -7.26 -2.42 -9.13
CA GLN A 122 -7.48 -3.84 -9.37
C GLN A 122 -6.88 -4.30 -10.71
N ALA A 123 -7.01 -3.47 -11.75
CA ALA A 123 -6.39 -3.71 -13.05
C ALA A 123 -4.86 -3.88 -12.92
N TRP A 124 -4.21 -3.03 -12.11
CA TRP A 124 -2.78 -3.13 -11.87
C TRP A 124 -2.40 -4.34 -11.02
N ALA A 125 -3.18 -4.64 -9.98
CA ALA A 125 -2.92 -5.81 -9.14
C ALA A 125 -2.95 -7.09 -9.98
N LEU A 126 -3.91 -7.24 -10.89
CA LEU A 126 -3.99 -8.36 -11.83
C LEU A 126 -2.77 -8.40 -12.76
N LYS A 127 -2.32 -7.24 -13.26
CA LYS A 127 -1.13 -7.17 -14.11
C LYS A 127 0.13 -7.62 -13.38
N MET A 128 0.34 -7.20 -12.13
CA MET A 128 1.46 -7.66 -11.31
C MET A 128 1.38 -9.17 -11.02
N ALA A 129 0.17 -9.70 -10.80
CA ALA A 129 -0.05 -11.13 -10.60
C ALA A 129 0.23 -11.96 -11.86
N GLU A 130 -0.03 -11.42 -13.04
CA GLU A 130 0.31 -12.02 -14.33
C GLU A 130 1.83 -12.04 -14.55
N MET A 131 2.49 -10.91 -14.28
CA MET A 131 3.95 -10.75 -14.45
C MET A 131 4.77 -11.42 -13.33
N ASP A 132 4.13 -11.83 -12.23
CA ASP A 132 4.77 -12.32 -11.01
C ASP A 132 5.84 -11.35 -10.46
N SER A 133 5.56 -10.04 -10.55
CA SER A 133 6.51 -8.97 -10.22
C SER A 133 5.80 -7.78 -9.58
N MET A 134 6.36 -7.24 -8.50
CA MET A 134 5.89 -6.01 -7.86
C MET A 134 6.62 -4.81 -8.46
N GLN A 135 5.90 -3.97 -9.20
CA GLN A 135 6.45 -2.76 -9.80
C GLN A 135 5.41 -1.66 -9.86
N HIS A 136 5.88 -0.43 -9.65
CA HIS A 136 5.06 0.75 -9.87
C HIS A 136 4.72 0.92 -11.35
N ARG A 137 3.59 1.57 -11.61
CA ARG A 137 3.29 2.10 -12.94
C ARG A 137 4.37 3.10 -13.36
N THR A 138 4.61 3.19 -14.67
CA THR A 138 5.72 4.01 -15.20
C THR A 138 5.42 5.51 -15.05
N ARG A 139 4.16 5.88 -15.29
CA ARG A 139 3.66 7.25 -15.22
C ARG A 139 2.28 7.25 -14.56
N PRO A 140 2.21 6.99 -13.25
CA PRO A 140 0.92 6.88 -12.59
C PRO A 140 0.25 8.26 -12.57
N LEU A 141 -1.02 8.31 -12.97
CA LEU A 141 -1.88 9.50 -12.86
C LEU A 141 -2.16 9.85 -11.39
N HIS A 142 -2.13 8.83 -10.53
CA HIS A 142 -2.51 8.88 -9.14
C HIS A 142 -1.29 8.60 -8.23
N GLY A 143 -1.45 8.80 -6.92
CA GLY A 143 -0.50 8.27 -5.94
C GLY A 143 -0.64 6.76 -5.85
N GLU A 144 0.44 6.02 -5.55
CA GLU A 144 0.40 4.55 -5.51
C GLU A 144 1.25 3.99 -4.37
N ASN A 145 0.67 3.08 -3.59
CA ASN A 145 1.39 2.21 -2.67
C ASN A 145 1.20 0.74 -3.08
N LEU A 146 2.29 -0.03 -3.03
CA LEU A 146 2.29 -1.44 -3.38
C LEU A 146 2.69 -2.30 -2.18
N TYR A 147 2.06 -3.45 -2.04
CA TYR A 147 2.43 -4.43 -1.04
C TYR A 147 2.40 -5.83 -1.66
N MET A 148 3.45 -6.59 -1.39
CA MET A 148 3.59 -7.98 -1.81
C MET A 148 3.77 -8.86 -0.59
N TRP A 149 3.08 -9.99 -0.58
CA TRP A 149 3.25 -11.01 0.45
C TRP A 149 3.12 -12.40 -0.17
N TRP A 150 3.98 -13.33 0.25
CA TRP A 150 3.98 -14.70 -0.23
C TRP A 150 3.71 -15.68 0.89
N SER A 151 2.98 -16.74 0.57
CA SER A 151 2.80 -17.90 1.45
C SER A 151 2.60 -19.16 0.61
N SER A 152 3.19 -20.26 1.05
CA SER A 152 2.94 -21.61 0.51
C SER A 152 1.55 -22.14 0.89
N ASP A 153 0.92 -21.63 1.96
CA ASP A 153 -0.46 -21.94 2.30
C ASP A 153 -1.42 -21.01 1.55
N LEU A 154 -2.20 -21.59 0.63
CA LEU A 154 -3.21 -20.84 -0.12
C LEU A 154 -4.33 -20.29 0.77
N ARG A 155 -4.48 -20.77 2.01
CA ARG A 155 -5.44 -20.28 2.98
C ARG A 155 -4.86 -19.26 3.95
N ALA A 156 -3.57 -18.94 3.84
CA ALA A 156 -2.91 -18.05 4.78
C ALA A 156 -3.61 -16.68 4.81
N PRO A 157 -3.92 -16.15 6.01
CA PRO A 157 -4.76 -14.97 6.14
C PRO A 157 -4.00 -13.74 5.66
N ILE A 158 -4.49 -13.11 4.59
CA ILE A 158 -4.07 -11.77 4.20
C ILE A 158 -5.10 -10.75 4.72
N THR A 159 -4.60 -9.65 5.29
CA THR A 159 -5.47 -8.56 5.76
C THR A 159 -4.95 -7.23 5.24
N GLY A 160 -5.87 -6.29 4.99
CA GLY A 160 -5.51 -4.93 4.59
C GLY A 160 -4.69 -4.20 5.67
N ARG A 161 -4.79 -4.65 6.93
CA ARG A 161 -3.97 -4.14 8.03
C ARG A 161 -2.49 -4.44 7.84
N MET A 162 -2.12 -5.58 7.28
CA MET A 162 -0.71 -5.95 7.07
C MET A 162 -0.03 -4.98 6.10
N ALA A 163 -0.67 -4.75 4.95
CA ALA A 163 -0.17 -3.79 3.95
C ALA A 163 -0.06 -2.37 4.52
N VAL A 164 -1.16 -1.88 5.10
CA VAL A 164 -1.21 -0.52 5.65
C VAL A 164 -0.22 -0.30 6.80
N LYS A 165 -0.03 -1.32 7.66
CA LYS A 165 0.98 -1.24 8.72
C LYS A 165 2.40 -1.20 8.14
N ALA A 166 2.70 -2.04 7.15
CA ALA A 166 4.01 -2.06 6.51
C ALA A 166 4.33 -0.69 5.87
N TRP A 167 3.38 -0.08 5.16
CA TRP A 167 3.52 1.26 4.61
C TRP A 167 3.70 2.32 5.69
N TYR A 168 2.94 2.26 6.78
CA TYR A 168 3.04 3.24 7.86
C TYR A 168 4.33 3.13 8.67
N ASP A 169 4.86 1.91 8.87
CA ASP A 169 6.07 1.67 9.65
C ASP A 169 7.31 2.40 9.10
N GLU A 170 7.28 2.82 7.83
CA GLU A 170 8.29 3.69 7.22
C GLU A 170 8.43 5.06 7.91
N ILE A 171 7.45 5.50 8.71
CA ILE A 171 7.55 6.69 9.58
C ILE A 171 8.81 6.67 10.45
N LYS A 172 9.29 5.49 10.84
CA LYS A 172 10.50 5.31 11.65
C LYS A 172 11.78 5.79 10.95
N MET A 173 11.76 5.86 9.62
CA MET A 173 12.88 6.32 8.79
C MET A 173 12.67 7.75 8.26
N TYR A 174 11.48 8.33 8.45
CA TYR A 174 11.17 9.66 7.93
C TYR A 174 11.74 10.76 8.82
N ASN A 175 12.58 11.62 8.25
CA ASN A 175 13.15 12.75 8.96
C ASN A 175 12.32 14.02 8.75
N TYR A 176 11.48 14.36 9.72
CA TYR A 176 10.68 15.59 9.71
C TYR A 176 11.49 16.89 9.74
N ASN A 177 12.76 16.86 10.16
CA ASN A 177 13.65 18.03 10.14
C ASN A 177 14.34 18.22 8.79
N ASN A 178 14.26 17.22 7.91
CA ASN A 178 14.74 17.30 6.53
C ASN A 178 13.71 16.62 5.62
N PRO A 179 12.52 17.25 5.44
CA PRO A 179 11.40 16.66 4.76
C PRO A 179 11.69 16.51 3.26
N GLY A 180 11.35 15.34 2.72
CA GLY A 180 11.53 15.07 1.30
C GLY A 180 11.29 13.61 0.95
N PHE A 181 11.37 13.30 -0.33
CA PHE A 181 11.34 11.92 -0.80
C PHE A 181 12.63 11.21 -0.40
N ARG A 182 12.50 10.02 0.18
CA ARG A 182 13.61 9.07 0.39
C ARG A 182 13.13 7.67 0.05
N SER A 183 14.06 6.85 -0.44
CA SER A 183 13.79 5.43 -0.60
C SER A 183 13.39 4.84 0.76
N GLY A 184 12.30 4.07 0.78
CA GLY A 184 11.76 3.49 2.01
C GLY A 184 10.92 4.44 2.87
N THR A 185 10.58 5.65 2.42
CA THR A 185 9.60 6.51 3.13
C THR A 185 8.38 6.92 2.30
N GLY A 186 8.41 6.61 1.00
CA GLY A 186 7.39 7.03 0.04
C GLY A 186 5.99 6.48 0.33
N HIS A 187 5.88 5.27 0.89
CA HIS A 187 4.56 4.71 1.21
C HIS A 187 3.95 5.41 2.41
N PHE A 188 4.75 5.68 3.45
CA PHE A 188 4.29 6.44 4.61
C PHE A 188 3.85 7.85 4.20
N THR A 189 4.68 8.59 3.47
CA THR A 189 4.36 9.97 3.09
C THR A 189 3.11 10.05 2.23
N GLN A 190 2.91 9.11 1.30
CA GLN A 190 1.69 9.03 0.51
C GLN A 190 0.46 8.73 1.37
N LEU A 191 0.60 7.84 2.36
CA LEU A 191 -0.50 7.41 3.21
C LEU A 191 -1.06 8.57 4.06
N VAL A 192 -0.17 9.42 4.59
CA VAL A 192 -0.54 10.57 5.43
C VAL A 192 -0.57 11.90 4.69
N TRP A 193 -0.43 11.89 3.36
CA TRP A 193 -0.42 13.09 2.53
C TRP A 193 -1.69 13.93 2.76
N LYS A 194 -1.52 15.18 3.20
CA LYS A 194 -2.61 16.03 3.68
C LYS A 194 -3.68 16.24 2.63
N ASP A 195 -3.31 16.45 1.37
CA ASP A 195 -4.25 16.78 0.31
C ASP A 195 -4.93 15.61 -0.39
N CYS A 196 -4.52 14.36 -0.12
CA CYS A 196 -5.27 13.22 -0.60
C CYS A 196 -6.69 13.21 -0.03
N ARG A 197 -7.68 12.88 -0.86
CA ARG A 197 -9.11 12.84 -0.50
C ARG A 197 -9.75 11.50 -0.75
N ARG A 198 -9.27 10.75 -1.74
CA ARG A 198 -9.87 9.51 -2.21
C ARG A 198 -8.85 8.38 -2.26
N LEU A 199 -9.34 7.17 -2.06
CA LEU A 199 -8.55 5.94 -2.05
C LEU A 199 -9.28 4.85 -2.84
N GLY A 200 -8.56 4.20 -3.75
CA GLY A 200 -8.94 2.92 -4.33
C GLY A 200 -7.97 1.82 -3.92
N THR A 201 -8.43 0.57 -3.89
CA THR A 201 -7.58 -0.58 -3.57
C THR A 201 -7.93 -1.78 -4.43
N GLY A 202 -6.90 -2.39 -5.02
CA GLY A 202 -6.95 -3.62 -5.77
C GLY A 202 -6.20 -4.74 -5.06
N VAL A 203 -6.65 -5.98 -5.25
CA VAL A 203 -5.96 -7.17 -4.74
C VAL A 203 -6.00 -8.29 -5.75
N ALA A 204 -4.85 -8.91 -6.01
CA ALA A 204 -4.75 -10.07 -6.87
C ALA A 204 -3.81 -11.11 -6.28
N ARG A 205 -4.04 -12.37 -6.65
CA ARG A 205 -3.18 -13.48 -6.27
C ARG A 205 -2.53 -14.07 -7.53
N GLY A 206 -1.20 -14.12 -7.53
CA GLY A 206 -0.41 -14.80 -8.55
C GLY A 206 -0.44 -16.32 -8.40
N ARG A 207 -0.03 -17.02 -9.46
CA ARG A 207 -0.11 -18.50 -9.53
C ARG A 207 0.71 -19.23 -8.46
N LYS A 208 1.82 -18.62 -8.01
CA LYS A 208 2.73 -19.19 -7.01
C LYS A 208 2.31 -18.92 -5.56
N GLY A 209 1.12 -18.37 -5.35
CA GLY A 209 0.62 -18.04 -4.01
C GLY A 209 0.94 -16.60 -3.55
N THR A 210 1.71 -15.83 -4.33
CA THR A 210 2.00 -14.40 -4.10
C THR A 210 0.73 -13.56 -4.13
N ILE A 211 0.57 -12.64 -3.19
CA ILE A 211 -0.55 -11.71 -3.11
C ILE A 211 -0.02 -10.30 -3.32
N TYR A 212 -0.69 -9.56 -4.20
CA TYR A 212 -0.40 -8.17 -4.50
C TYR A 212 -1.56 -7.31 -4.04
N ILE A 213 -1.26 -6.25 -3.28
CA ILE A 213 -2.20 -5.21 -2.89
C ILE A 213 -1.70 -3.89 -3.47
N VAL A 214 -2.57 -3.21 -4.21
CA VAL A 214 -2.32 -1.90 -4.81
C VAL A 214 -3.28 -0.92 -4.18
N SER A 215 -2.78 0.19 -3.64
CA SER A 215 -3.61 1.31 -3.18
C SER A 215 -3.29 2.56 -3.97
N VAL A 216 -4.34 3.21 -4.46
CA VAL A 216 -4.27 4.35 -5.38
C VAL A 216 -4.93 5.56 -4.73
N TYR A 217 -4.23 6.70 -4.73
CA TYR A 217 -4.59 7.90 -3.97
C TYR A 217 -4.86 9.07 -4.90
N GLU A 218 -5.92 9.83 -4.63
CA GLU A 218 -6.30 10.98 -5.43
C GLU A 218 -6.70 12.19 -4.54
N PRO A 219 -6.15 13.39 -4.80
CA PRO A 219 -4.99 13.70 -5.65
C PRO A 219 -3.73 12.92 -5.26
N ARG A 220 -2.75 12.81 -6.17
CA ARG A 220 -1.48 12.12 -5.87
C ARG A 220 -0.67 12.83 -4.79
N GLY A 221 0.03 12.06 -3.97
CA GLY A 221 1.01 12.58 -3.02
C GLY A 221 2.42 12.52 -3.56
N ASN A 222 3.38 12.69 -2.64
CA ASN A 222 4.82 12.62 -2.90
C ASN A 222 5.30 13.60 -4.00
N ILE A 223 4.68 14.78 -4.04
CA ILE A 223 5.08 15.85 -4.95
C ILE A 223 6.36 16.50 -4.41
N MET A 224 7.40 16.53 -5.24
CA MET A 224 8.69 17.14 -4.89
C MET A 224 8.50 18.60 -4.47
N GLY A 225 9.14 18.99 -3.37
CA GLY A 225 9.03 20.33 -2.79
C GLY A 225 7.85 20.54 -1.83
N GLN A 226 6.87 19.63 -1.75
CA GLN A 226 5.67 19.83 -0.93
C GLN A 226 5.64 19.03 0.38
N PHE A 227 6.66 18.21 0.65
CA PHE A 227 6.67 17.27 1.77
C PHE A 227 6.50 17.93 3.15
N ALA A 228 7.13 19.10 3.37
CA ALA A 228 7.08 19.80 4.65
C ALA A 228 5.64 20.18 5.06
N GLU A 229 4.82 20.60 4.09
CA GLU A 229 3.45 21.03 4.31
C GLU A 229 2.45 19.86 4.30
N GLN A 230 2.79 18.80 3.55
CA GLN A 230 1.87 17.70 3.25
C GLN A 230 2.03 16.49 4.18
N VAL A 231 3.14 16.38 4.92
CA VAL A 231 3.44 15.25 5.81
C VAL A 231 3.58 15.77 7.26
N PRO A 232 2.45 16.04 7.96
CA PRO A 232 2.50 16.52 9.32
C PRO A 232 3.04 15.46 10.29
N ARG A 233 3.60 15.91 11.41
CA ARG A 233 3.98 15.05 12.53
C ARG A 233 2.73 14.42 13.16
N PRO A 234 2.87 13.26 13.85
CA PRO A 234 1.80 12.77 14.70
C PRO A 234 1.42 13.83 15.74
N ILE A 235 0.12 13.98 16.00
CA ILE A 235 -0.38 14.80 17.10
C ILE A 235 0.06 14.11 18.40
N SER A 236 0.82 14.82 19.23
CA SER A 236 1.26 14.35 20.54
C SER A 236 0.05 14.15 21.46
N GLY A 237 -0.34 12.90 21.69
CA GLY A 237 -1.22 12.54 22.80
C GLY A 237 -0.40 12.43 24.09
N GLY A 238 -0.25 13.54 24.82
CA GLY A 238 0.35 13.53 26.17
C GLY A 238 1.13 14.78 26.58
N GLY A 239 0.68 15.99 26.24
CA GLY A 239 1.20 17.22 26.85
C GLY A 239 0.39 17.57 28.09
N SER A 240 0.87 17.21 29.27
CA SER A 240 0.38 17.78 30.53
C SER A 240 0.71 19.27 30.56
N GLY A 241 -0.26 20.10 30.20
CA GLY A 241 -0.26 21.50 30.60
C GLY A 241 -0.35 21.55 32.13
N SER A 242 0.78 21.71 32.81
CA SER A 242 0.78 22.27 34.15
C SER A 242 0.75 23.78 33.98
N ASP A 243 -0.47 24.30 34.07
CA ASP A 243 -0.74 25.71 34.28
C ASP A 243 0.16 26.25 35.40
N GLY A 244 0.89 27.31 35.09
CA GLY A 244 1.58 28.13 36.07
C GLY A 244 0.57 28.76 37.02
N GLY A 245 0.31 28.08 38.14
CA GLY A 245 -0.47 28.59 39.25
C GLY A 245 0.25 29.75 39.94
N GLY A 246 -0.02 30.97 39.46
CA GLY A 246 0.40 32.21 40.10
C GLY A 246 -0.10 32.30 41.55
N HIS A 247 0.85 32.40 42.48
CA HIS A 247 0.61 32.72 43.89
C HIS A 247 -0.07 34.09 44.03
N LYS A 248 -1.41 34.12 44.16
CA LYS A 248 -2.12 35.29 44.67
C LYS A 248 -1.97 35.34 46.20
N LYS A 249 -1.03 36.16 46.68
CA LYS A 249 -0.99 36.64 48.07
C LYS A 249 -2.33 37.32 48.40
N ARG A 250 -3.21 36.68 49.19
CA ARG A 250 -4.31 37.38 49.86
C ARG A 250 -3.94 37.67 51.32
N ARG A 251 -4.09 38.95 51.64
CA ARG A 251 -3.70 39.63 52.87
C ARG A 251 -4.47 39.08 54.07
N ARG A 252 -3.74 38.90 55.18
CA ARG A 252 -4.28 38.81 56.54
C ARG A 252 -5.19 40.01 56.81
N ARG A 253 -6.41 39.77 57.29
CA ARG A 253 -7.20 40.74 58.07
C ARG A 253 -7.66 40.06 59.36
N ARG A 254 -7.70 40.89 60.39
CA ARG A 254 -7.58 40.58 61.82
C ARG A 254 -8.89 40.12 62.44
N LYS A 255 -8.68 39.45 63.56
CA LYS A 255 -9.56 39.04 64.67
C LYS A 255 -10.46 40.18 65.22
N GLY A 256 -11.61 39.75 65.71
CA GLY A 256 -12.62 40.41 66.57
C GLY A 256 -13.82 39.47 66.54
N ASP A 257 -14.03 38.58 67.52
CA ASP A 257 -14.44 38.79 68.93
C ASP A 257 -15.74 39.60 69.02
N ASP A 258 -16.71 39.07 69.80
CA ASP A 258 -17.93 39.71 70.35
C ASP A 258 -19.17 39.66 69.41
N ASP A 259 -20.42 39.30 69.75
CA ASP A 259 -21.13 38.98 71.01
C ASP A 259 -22.44 38.21 70.70
N ASP A 260 -23.01 37.66 71.77
CA ASP A 260 -24.32 37.05 72.05
C ASP A 260 -25.55 37.50 71.24
N GLU A 261 -26.40 36.54 70.80
CA GLU A 261 -27.77 36.23 71.30
C GLU A 261 -28.49 35.22 70.38
#